data_AF-A0A9P4YKI7-F1
#
_entry.id   AF-A0A9P4YKI7-F1
#
_cell.length_a   1.000
_cell.length_b   1.000
_cell.length_c   1.000
_cell.angle_alpha   90.00
_cell.angle_beta   90.00
_cell.angle_gamma   90.00
#
_symmetry.space_group_name_H-M   'P 1'
#
loop_
_entity.id
_entity.type
_entity.pdbx_description
1 polymer ?
#
loop_
_entity_poly.entity_id
_entity_poly.type
_entity_poly.pdbx_seq_one_letter_code
_entity_poly.pdbx_strand_id
1 'polypeptide(L)'
;MLDAAKWGSAALRLIQLALAVIVMALIGNMIDDAIHGSSSVVNYNLFVLAFILLSLLYLIPASLSDKIMLHPILMFFIDALCCIFAFCGAIALPARQHVHSCSNKEYTSTNTVSSGSKSGEKTCREGQAATAFLWFLWFAFLLSTLYSLWRVKQRYSGGGGRQRTSPNRGQPPTMSQV
;
A
#
# COMPACT_ATOMS: atom_id res chain seq x y z
N MET A 1 12.00 -22.01 -7.37
CA MET A 1 12.00 -21.10 -6.20
C MET A 1 11.82 -19.64 -6.60
N LEU A 2 12.47 -19.17 -7.67
CA LEU A 2 12.33 -17.79 -8.16
C LEU A 2 10.87 -17.45 -8.58
N ASP A 3 10.18 -18.37 -9.25
CA ASP A 3 8.80 -18.12 -9.70
C ASP A 3 7.81 -18.00 -8.54
N ALA A 4 7.85 -18.91 -7.56
CA ALA A 4 6.95 -18.87 -6.40
C ALA A 4 7.05 -17.55 -5.61
N ALA A 5 8.24 -16.97 -5.49
CA ALA A 5 8.45 -15.67 -4.86
C ALA A 5 7.91 -14.49 -5.69
N LYS A 6 7.99 -14.58 -7.03
CA LYS A 6 7.38 -13.59 -7.95
C LYS A 6 5.86 -13.63 -7.86
N TRP A 7 5.27 -14.83 -7.86
CA TRP A 7 3.82 -15.03 -7.69
C TRP A 7 3.31 -14.56 -6.33
N GLY A 8 4.04 -14.83 -5.24
CA GLY A 8 3.68 -14.33 -3.91
C GLY A 8 3.70 -12.80 -3.82
N SER A 9 4.69 -12.15 -4.44
CA SER A 9 4.77 -10.69 -4.50
C SER A 9 3.62 -10.11 -5.33
N ALA A 10 3.32 -10.70 -6.49
CA ALA A 10 2.22 -10.27 -7.35
C ALA A 10 0.84 -10.45 -6.69
N ALA A 11 0.64 -11.55 -5.95
CA ALA A 11 -0.58 -11.78 -5.20
C ALA A 11 -0.81 -10.72 -4.11
N LEU A 12 0.23 -10.36 -3.35
CA LEU A 12 0.17 -9.28 -2.36
C LEU A 12 -0.20 -7.93 -3.01
N ARG A 13 0.35 -7.63 -4.20
CA ARG A 13 0.03 -6.41 -4.95
C ARG A 13 -1.42 -6.40 -5.44
N LEU A 14 -1.95 -7.53 -5.89
CA LEU A 14 -3.35 -7.65 -6.29
C LEU A 14 -4.30 -7.49 -5.11
N ILE A 15 -3.95 -8.05 -3.95
CA ILE A 15 -4.73 -7.86 -2.71
C ILE A 15 -4.72 -6.38 -2.28
N GLN A 16 -3.57 -5.71 -2.34
CA GLN A 16 -3.48 -4.26 -2.10
C GLN A 16 -4.35 -3.47 -3.07
N LEU A 17 -4.37 -3.84 -4.35
CA LEU A 17 -5.21 -3.20 -5.35
C LEU A 17 -6.69 -3.41 -5.07
N ALA A 18 -7.12 -4.62 -4.73
CA ALA A 18 -8.50 -4.90 -4.37
C ALA A 18 -8.93 -4.10 -3.13
N LEU A 19 -8.11 -4.09 -2.08
CA LEU A 19 -8.37 -3.31 -0.87
C LEU A 19 -8.41 -1.80 -1.15
N ALA A 20 -7.47 -1.27 -1.94
CA ALA A 20 -7.45 0.14 -2.32
C ALA A 20 -8.69 0.55 -3.11
N VAL A 21 -9.14 -0.27 -4.05
CA VAL A 21 -10.36 -0.03 -4.84
C VAL A 21 -11.61 -0.04 -3.94
N ILE A 22 -11.72 -1.01 -3.03
CA ILE A 22 -12.85 -1.09 -2.09
C ILE A 22 -12.91 0.17 -1.21
N VAL A 23 -11.78 0.58 -0.64
CA VAL A 23 -11.73 1.78 0.21
C VAL A 23 -12.05 3.03 -0.62
N MET A 24 -11.51 3.14 -1.84
CA MET A 24 -11.80 4.27 -2.74
C MET A 24 -13.28 4.36 -3.08
N ALA A 25 -13.95 3.23 -3.33
CA ALA A 25 -15.38 3.19 -3.59
C ALA A 25 -16.20 3.63 -2.38
N LEU A 26 -15.84 3.17 -1.17
CA LEU A 26 -16.51 3.58 0.07
C LEU A 26 -16.34 5.08 0.33
N ILE A 27 -15.10 5.58 0.27
CA ILE A 27 -14.80 7.01 0.49
C ILE A 27 -15.44 7.88 -0.60
N GLY A 28 -15.47 7.43 -1.86
CA GLY A 28 -16.12 8.14 -2.96
C GLY A 28 -17.64 8.27 -2.77
N ASN A 29 -18.30 7.20 -2.33
CA ASN A 29 -19.73 7.22 -2.01
C ASN A 29 -20.04 8.15 -0.81
N MET A 30 -19.14 8.22 0.19
CA MET A 30 -19.27 9.20 1.29
C MET A 30 -19.15 10.65 0.81
N ILE A 31 -18.41 10.92 -0.26
CA ILE A 31 -18.29 12.27 -0.85
C ILE A 31 -19.53 12.61 -1.69
N ASP A 32 -20.06 11.66 -2.45
CA ASP A 32 -21.28 11.85 -3.26
C ASP A 32 -22.51 12.13 -2.38
N ASP A 33 -22.57 11.51 -1.20
CA ASP A 33 -23.62 11.76 -0.22
C ASP A 33 -23.47 13.11 0.52
N ALA A 34 -22.35 13.83 0.40
CA ALA A 34 -22.08 15.07 1.12
C ALA A 34 -22.72 16.31 0.46
N ILE A 35 -23.64 16.96 1.18
CA ILE A 35 -24.43 18.12 0.72
C ILE A 35 -23.77 19.46 1.08
N HIS A 36 -23.10 19.57 2.24
CA HIS A 36 -22.55 20.84 2.77
C HIS A 36 -21.02 20.89 2.80
N GLY A 37 -20.37 20.15 1.88
CA GLY A 37 -18.92 20.02 1.82
C GLY A 37 -18.41 18.80 2.59
N SER A 38 -17.30 18.22 2.11
CA SER A 38 -16.68 17.03 2.69
C SER A 38 -15.68 17.40 3.80
N SER A 39 -15.59 16.54 4.81
CA SER A 39 -14.59 16.67 5.87
C SER A 39 -13.18 16.62 5.27
N SER A 40 -12.27 17.45 5.78
CA SER A 40 -10.87 17.49 5.32
C SER A 40 -10.16 16.13 5.41
N VAL A 41 -10.57 15.28 6.35
CA VAL A 41 -10.03 13.93 6.52
C VAL A 41 -10.50 12.97 5.42
N VAL A 42 -11.74 13.12 4.95
CA VAL A 42 -12.28 12.32 3.82
C VAL A 42 -11.52 12.69 2.54
N ASN A 43 -11.27 13.99 2.32
CA ASN A 43 -10.49 14.47 1.17
C ASN A 43 -9.03 14.00 1.21
N TYR A 44 -8.41 14.01 2.39
CA TYR A 44 -7.08 13.44 2.58
C TYR A 44 -7.04 11.95 2.22
N ASN A 45 -8.00 11.16 2.70
CA ASN A 45 -8.06 9.74 2.38
C ASN A 45 -8.31 9.46 0.90
N LEU A 46 -9.12 10.29 0.23
CA LEU A 46 -9.30 10.21 -1.22
C LEU A 46 -7.99 10.43 -1.98
N PHE A 47 -7.21 11.45 -1.59
CA PHE A 47 -5.89 11.72 -2.17
C PHE A 47 -4.91 10.55 -1.94
N VAL A 48 -4.85 10.02 -0.72
CA VAL A 48 -3.99 8.89 -0.37
C VAL A 48 -4.34 7.65 -1.22
N LEU A 49 -5.62 7.36 -1.42
CA LEU A 49 -6.07 6.22 -2.21
C LEU A 49 -5.76 6.39 -3.70
N ALA A 50 -5.96 7.60 -4.24
CA ALA A 50 -5.57 7.91 -5.61
C ALA A 50 -4.05 7.74 -5.82
N PHE A 51 -3.23 8.21 -4.87
CA PHE A 51 -1.78 8.02 -4.89
C PHE A 51 -1.38 6.54 -4.82
N ILE A 52 -2.05 5.76 -3.97
CA ILE A 52 -1.83 4.31 -3.85
C ILE A 52 -2.18 3.59 -5.16
N LEU A 53 -3.30 3.91 -5.80
CA LEU A 53 -3.70 3.30 -7.06
C LEU A 53 -2.70 3.64 -8.18
N LEU A 54 -2.25 4.89 -8.26
CA LEU A 54 -1.21 5.31 -9.22
C LEU A 54 0.11 4.57 -8.96
N SER A 55 0.49 4.42 -7.69
CA SER A 55 1.69 3.68 -7.29
C SER A 55 1.56 2.19 -7.66
N LEU A 56 0.40 1.57 -7.46
CA LEU A 56 0.16 0.17 -7.81
C LEU A 56 0.21 -0.08 -9.32
N LEU A 57 -0.26 0.86 -10.15
CA LEU A 57 -0.11 0.78 -11.60
C LEU A 57 1.36 0.71 -12.04
N TYR A 58 2.28 1.30 -11.29
CA TYR A 58 3.71 1.16 -11.51
C TYR A 58 4.28 -0.13 -10.90
N LEU A 59 3.87 -0.49 -9.68
CA LEU A 59 4.45 -1.61 -8.92
C LEU A 59 4.07 -2.99 -9.47
N ILE A 60 2.88 -3.14 -10.07
CA ILE A 60 2.41 -4.40 -10.67
C ILE A 60 3.28 -4.85 -11.87
N PRO A 61 3.44 -4.06 -12.96
CA PRO A 61 4.26 -4.45 -14.09
C PRO A 61 5.74 -4.61 -13.71
N ALA A 62 6.22 -3.78 -12.78
CA ALA A 62 7.58 -3.89 -12.27
C ALA A 62 7.80 -5.17 -11.42
N SER A 63 6.75 -5.74 -10.81
CA SER A 63 6.84 -7.04 -10.12
C SER A 63 6.88 -8.23 -11.08
N LEU A 64 6.36 -8.10 -12.30
CA LEU A 64 6.28 -9.17 -13.30
C LEU A 64 7.53 -9.20 -14.19
N SER A 65 8.08 -8.02 -14.51
CA SER A 65 9.17 -7.87 -15.47
C SER A 65 10.43 -7.30 -14.84
N ASP A 66 11.49 -8.11 -14.78
CA ASP A 66 12.82 -7.67 -14.30
C ASP A 66 13.45 -6.59 -15.20
N LYS A 67 12.97 -6.44 -16.45
CA LYS A 67 13.40 -5.39 -17.40
C LYS A 67 12.85 -4.00 -17.06
N ILE A 68 11.70 -3.93 -16.37
CA ILE A 68 11.03 -2.67 -15.98
C ILE A 68 11.49 -2.26 -14.57
N MET A 69 12.08 -3.19 -13.81
CA MET A 69 12.61 -2.97 -12.48
C MET A 69 13.95 -2.21 -12.53
N LEU A 70 13.88 -0.92 -12.92
CA LEU A 70 15.03 -0.03 -13.06
C LEU A 70 15.86 0.11 -11.77
N HIS A 71 15.20 0.25 -10.61
CA HIS A 71 15.87 0.31 -9.31
C HIS A 71 15.04 -0.31 -8.17
N PRO A 72 15.55 -1.33 -7.45
CA PRO A 72 14.86 -1.94 -6.31
C PRO A 72 14.66 -0.97 -5.13
N ILE A 73 15.49 0.06 -5.04
CA ILE A 73 15.38 1.13 -4.04
C ILE A 73 14.13 1.99 -4.29
N LEU A 74 13.83 2.33 -5.55
CA LEU A 74 12.68 3.16 -5.89
C LEU A 74 11.36 2.47 -5.49
N MET A 75 11.25 1.17 -5.75
CA MET A 75 10.13 0.35 -5.29
C MET A 75 9.95 0.41 -3.77
N PHE A 76 11.03 0.28 -3.00
CA PHE A 76 10.97 0.37 -1.55
C PHE A 76 10.48 1.76 -1.09
N PHE A 77 10.97 2.84 -1.68
CA PHE A 77 10.52 4.20 -1.34
C PHE A 77 9.04 4.42 -1.63
N ILE A 78 8.55 4.01 -2.80
CA ILE A 78 7.14 4.16 -3.16
C ILE A 78 6.25 3.35 -2.21
N ASP A 79 6.65 2.11 -1.90
CA ASP A 79 5.93 1.22 -0.99
C ASP A 79 5.90 1.79 0.45
N ALA A 80 7.03 2.33 0.92
CA ALA A 80 7.12 2.97 2.24
C ALA A 80 6.27 4.24 2.33
N LEU A 81 6.26 5.06 1.27
CA LEU A 81 5.47 6.27 1.21
C LEU A 81 3.96 5.96 1.19
N CYS A 82 3.54 4.94 0.43
CA CYS A 82 2.17 4.41 0.48
C CYS A 82 1.80 3.90 1.88
N CYS A 83 2.72 3.18 2.54
CA CYS A 83 2.51 2.68 3.89
C CYS A 83 2.31 3.81 4.91
N ILE A 84 3.12 4.87 4.86
CA ILE A 84 3.01 6.01 5.78
C ILE A 84 1.70 6.77 5.54
N PHE A 85 1.33 7.02 4.29
CA PHE A 85 0.08 7.70 3.98
C PHE A 85 -1.15 6.90 4.37
N ALA A 86 -1.16 5.58 4.10
CA ALA A 86 -2.22 4.70 4.55
C ALA A 86 -2.35 4.69 6.08
N PHE A 87 -1.23 4.73 6.81
CA PHE A 87 -1.22 4.80 8.28
C PHE A 87 -1.89 6.06 8.80
N CYS A 88 -1.49 7.22 8.28
CA CYS A 88 -2.06 8.50 8.65
C CYS A 88 -3.57 8.53 8.38
N GLY A 89 -4.01 7.99 7.24
CA GLY A 89 -5.44 7.91 6.89
C GLY A 89 -6.23 6.95 7.79
N ALA A 90 -5.63 5.81 8.15
CA ALA A 90 -6.21 4.82 9.05
C ALA A 90 -6.37 5.32 10.49
N ILE A 91 -5.56 6.28 10.94
CA ILE A 91 -5.67 6.93 12.25
C ILE A 91 -6.63 8.14 12.19
N ALA A 92 -6.53 8.95 11.14
CA ALA A 92 -7.29 10.19 11.05
C ALA A 92 -8.81 9.95 10.93
N LEU A 93 -9.23 8.94 10.16
CA LEU A 93 -10.66 8.65 9.97
C LEU A 93 -11.37 8.24 11.28
N PRO A 94 -10.91 7.23 12.05
CA PRO A 94 -11.56 6.87 13.32
C PRO A 94 -11.44 7.96 14.38
N ALA A 95 -10.35 8.74 14.39
CA ALA A 95 -10.19 9.85 15.32
C ALA A 95 -11.25 10.95 15.13
N ARG A 96 -11.74 11.15 13.89
CA ARG A 96 -12.85 12.09 13.63
C ARG A 96 -14.21 11.46 13.88
N GLN A 97 -14.34 10.16 13.62
CA GLN A 97 -15.63 9.50 13.72
C GLN A 97 -16.00 9.22 15.19
N HIS A 98 -15.06 8.95 16.10
CA HIS A 98 -15.34 8.66 17.52
C HIS A 98 -16.18 7.39 17.81
N VAL A 99 -16.41 6.52 16.82
CA VAL A 99 -16.96 5.15 16.95
C VAL A 99 -18.14 5.02 17.93
N HIS A 100 -19.20 5.80 17.73
CA HIS A 100 -20.49 5.55 18.37
C HIS A 100 -21.47 4.80 17.46
N SER A 101 -22.58 4.34 18.05
CA SER A 101 -23.68 3.68 17.34
C SER A 101 -24.27 4.58 16.25
N CYS A 102 -24.17 4.12 15.00
CA CYS A 102 -24.73 4.81 13.84
C CYS A 102 -26.27 4.92 13.85
N SER A 103 -26.96 4.22 14.76
CA SER A 103 -28.41 4.30 14.97
C SER A 103 -28.85 5.56 15.73
N ASN A 104 -27.92 6.30 16.34
CA ASN A 104 -28.25 7.54 17.03
C ASN A 104 -28.22 8.72 16.05
N LYS A 105 -29.41 9.26 15.76
CA LYS A 105 -29.61 10.38 14.82
C LYS A 105 -28.95 11.68 15.28
N GLU A 106 -28.83 11.89 16.60
CA GLU A 106 -28.21 13.08 17.17
C GLU A 106 -26.68 13.06 17.02
N TYR A 107 -26.08 11.88 17.09
CA TYR A 107 -24.67 11.69 16.79
C TYR A 107 -24.37 11.81 15.29
N THR A 108 -25.25 11.31 14.43
CA THR A 108 -25.04 11.40 12.98
C THR A 108 -25.25 12.81 12.42
N SER A 109 -26.06 13.66 13.07
CA SER A 109 -26.26 15.05 12.66
C SER A 109 -25.19 16.02 13.19
N THR A 110 -24.53 15.70 14.30
CA THR A 110 -23.54 16.60 14.95
C THR A 110 -22.09 16.31 14.56
N ASN A 111 -21.80 15.13 14.02
CA ASN A 111 -20.45 14.71 13.73
C ASN A 111 -19.92 15.26 12.39
N THR A 112 -18.70 15.80 12.40
CA THR A 112 -18.03 16.43 11.23
C THR A 112 -17.86 15.53 10.00
N VAL A 113 -18.06 14.21 10.13
CA VAL A 113 -17.98 13.24 9.03
C VAL A 113 -19.36 12.97 8.41
N SER A 114 -20.45 13.09 9.17
CA SER A 114 -21.82 12.70 8.75
C SER A 114 -22.84 13.85 8.75
N SER A 115 -22.54 14.98 9.39
CA SER A 115 -23.45 16.12 9.56
C SER A 115 -23.89 16.79 8.26
N GLY A 116 -23.16 16.55 7.17
CA GLY A 116 -23.47 17.05 5.84
C GLY A 116 -24.12 16.04 4.90
N SER A 117 -24.38 14.80 5.32
CA SER A 117 -24.82 13.72 4.42
C SER A 117 -26.34 13.66 4.21
N LYS A 118 -26.80 13.25 3.02
CA LYS A 118 -28.21 12.90 2.74
C LYS A 118 -28.73 11.80 3.67
N SER A 119 -27.86 10.88 4.10
CA SER A 119 -28.19 9.80 5.03
C SER A 119 -27.02 9.54 5.97
N GLY A 120 -27.02 10.23 7.12
CA GLY A 120 -25.95 10.11 8.11
C GLY A 120 -25.70 8.69 8.60
N GLU A 121 -26.75 7.85 8.74
CA GLU A 121 -26.61 6.45 9.16
C GLU A 121 -25.81 5.63 8.13
N LYS A 122 -26.12 5.77 6.84
CA LYS A 122 -25.41 5.08 5.75
C LYS A 122 -23.93 5.48 5.73
N THR A 123 -23.65 6.78 5.73
CA THR A 123 -22.28 7.33 5.75
C THR A 123 -21.50 6.91 7.00
N CYS A 124 -22.17 6.77 8.15
CA CYS A 124 -21.54 6.28 9.38
C CYS A 124 -21.10 4.82 9.28
N ARG A 125 -21.97 3.93 8.75
CA ARG A 125 -21.63 2.52 8.53
C ARG A 125 -20.54 2.35 7.47
N GLU A 126 -20.59 3.14 6.41
CA GLU A 126 -19.55 3.17 5.37
C GLU A 126 -18.20 3.64 5.90
N GLY A 127 -18.18 4.67 6.75
CA GLY A 127 -16.95 5.12 7.39
C GLY A 127 -16.34 4.06 8.32
N GLN A 128 -17.17 3.34 9.08
CA GLN A 128 -16.69 2.21 9.91
C GLN A 128 -16.16 1.05 9.08
N ALA A 129 -16.79 0.73 7.94
CA ALA A 129 -16.25 -0.27 7.02
C ALA A 129 -14.93 0.21 6.41
N ALA A 130 -14.85 1.49 6.01
CA ALA A 130 -13.66 2.09 5.42
C ALA A 130 -12.47 2.10 6.40
N THR A 131 -12.69 2.33 7.71
CA THR A 131 -11.59 2.23 8.70
C THR A 131 -10.99 0.83 8.75
N ALA A 132 -11.83 -0.22 8.76
CA ALA A 132 -11.36 -1.60 8.79
C ALA A 132 -10.52 -1.93 7.55
N PHE A 133 -11.02 -1.58 6.36
CA PHE A 133 -10.30 -1.81 5.11
C PHE A 133 -9.03 -0.95 4.99
N LEU A 134 -9.00 0.27 5.52
CA LEU A 134 -7.79 1.10 5.60
C LEU A 134 -6.71 0.45 6.47
N TRP A 135 -7.08 -0.13 7.61
CA TRP A 135 -6.15 -0.89 8.44
C TRP A 135 -5.60 -2.12 7.71
N PHE A 136 -6.45 -2.89 7.03
CA PHE A 136 -5.99 -4.01 6.22
C PHE A 136 -5.07 -3.57 5.07
N LEU A 137 -5.40 -2.47 4.40
CA LEU A 137 -4.57 -1.90 3.35
C LEU A 137 -3.20 -1.48 3.88
N TRP A 138 -3.16 -0.82 5.04
CA TRP A 138 -1.92 -0.46 5.72
C TRP A 138 -1.07 -1.69 6.06
N PHE A 139 -1.67 -2.72 6.68
CA PHE A 139 -0.96 -3.96 6.99
C PHE A 139 -0.40 -4.65 5.73
N ALA A 140 -1.14 -4.64 4.63
CA ALA A 140 -0.68 -5.20 3.36
C ALA A 140 0.54 -4.44 2.81
N PHE A 141 0.55 -3.11 2.91
CA PHE A 141 1.71 -2.27 2.55
C PHE A 141 2.89 -2.46 3.51
N LEU A 142 2.63 -2.60 4.80
CA LEU A 142 3.66 -2.91 5.80
C LEU A 142 4.34 -4.26 5.53
N LEU A 143 3.57 -5.29 5.19
CA LEU A 143 4.14 -6.60 4.85
C LEU A 143 5.01 -6.54 3.59
N SER A 144 4.57 -5.77 2.59
CA SER A 144 5.31 -5.61 1.33
C SER A 144 6.60 -4.81 1.51
N THR A 145 6.55 -3.74 2.31
CA THR A 145 7.73 -2.92 2.63
C THR A 145 8.75 -3.71 3.44
N LEU A 146 8.32 -4.50 4.43
CA LEU A 146 9.20 -5.39 5.19
C LEU A 146 9.84 -6.46 4.31
N TYR A 147 9.07 -7.08 3.41
CA TYR A 147 9.61 -8.05 2.45
C TYR A 147 10.63 -7.41 1.50
N SER A 148 10.35 -6.20 1.01
CA SER A 148 11.29 -5.43 0.19
C SER A 148 12.56 -5.08 0.97
N LEU A 149 12.42 -4.62 2.21
CA LEU A 149 13.53 -4.29 3.10
C LEU A 149 14.41 -5.50 3.39
N TRP A 150 13.83 -6.68 3.62
CA TRP A 150 14.58 -7.92 3.81
C TRP A 150 15.40 -8.29 2.57
N ARG A 151 14.82 -8.15 1.36
CA ARG A 151 15.54 -8.40 0.10
C ARG A 151 16.67 -7.40 -0.14
N VAL A 152 16.45 -6.13 0.19
CA VAL A 152 17.49 -5.10 0.14
C VAL A 152 18.58 -5.41 1.16
N LYS A 153 18.25 -5.69 2.43
CA LYS A 153 19.22 -6.03 3.47
C LYS A 153 20.03 -7.28 3.11
N GLN A 154 19.44 -8.32 2.55
CA GLN A 154 20.20 -9.50 2.09
C GLN A 154 21.21 -9.15 0.99
N ARG A 155 20.88 -8.22 0.09
CA ARG A 155 21.81 -7.76 -0.96
C ARG A 155 22.91 -6.84 -0.43
N TYR A 156 22.62 -5.96 0.53
CA TYR A 156 23.60 -4.99 1.08
C TYR A 156 24.41 -5.53 2.27
N SER A 157 23.84 -6.41 3.09
CA SER A 157 24.54 -7.12 4.18
C SER A 157 25.44 -8.25 3.67
N GLY A 158 25.47 -8.49 2.36
CA GLY A 158 26.32 -9.46 1.67
C GLY A 158 27.77 -8.99 1.43
N GLY A 159 28.26 -7.99 2.17
CA GLY A 159 29.66 -7.54 2.19
C GLY A 159 30.69 -8.55 2.73
N GLY A 160 30.46 -9.84 2.51
CA GLY A 160 31.36 -10.94 2.88
C GLY A 160 31.05 -12.29 2.22
N GLY A 161 30.05 -12.36 1.33
CA GLY A 161 29.67 -13.60 0.67
C GLY A 161 30.00 -13.53 -0.81
N ARG A 162 31.27 -13.86 -1.16
CA ARG A 162 31.73 -14.23 -2.51
C ARG A 162 30.56 -14.68 -3.39
N GLN A 163 30.21 -13.87 -4.38
CA GLN A 163 29.73 -14.38 -5.65
C GLN A 163 30.78 -15.42 -6.04
N ARG A 164 30.48 -16.70 -5.86
CA ARG A 164 31.29 -17.77 -6.43
C ARG A 164 31.20 -17.56 -7.93
N THR A 165 32.15 -16.82 -8.46
CA THR A 165 32.69 -17.05 -9.79
C THR A 165 32.77 -18.56 -9.92
N SER A 166 31.95 -19.14 -10.80
CA SER A 166 32.16 -20.52 -11.20
C SER A 166 33.61 -20.58 -11.69
N PRO A 167 34.49 -21.41 -11.08
CA PRO A 167 35.85 -21.51 -11.57
C PRO A 167 35.77 -22.01 -13.01
N ASN A 168 36.28 -21.17 -13.90
CA ASN A 168 36.64 -21.49 -15.27
C ASN A 168 37.43 -22.80 -15.28
N ARG A 169 36.75 -23.93 -15.53
CA ARG A 169 37.36 -25.25 -15.67
C ARG A 169 37.60 -25.49 -17.16
N GLY A 170 38.66 -24.89 -17.70
CA GLY A 170 39.00 -25.10 -19.10
C GLY A 170 40.20 -24.37 -19.70
N GLN A 171 40.92 -23.49 -19.00
CA GLN A 171 42.11 -22.86 -19.58
C GLN A 171 43.40 -23.58 -19.14
N PRO A 172 44.11 -24.27 -20.06
CA PRO A 172 45.42 -24.83 -19.79
C PRO A 172 46.47 -23.72 -19.59
N PRO A 173 47.46 -23.91 -18.70
CA PRO A 173 48.46 -22.90 -18.39
C PRO A 173 49.41 -22.67 -19.58
N THR A 174 49.56 -21.42 -20.00
CA THR A 174 50.59 -20.98 -20.95
C THR A 174 51.92 -20.82 -20.21
N MET A 175 52.86 -21.72 -20.47
CA MET A 175 54.25 -21.59 -20.03
C MET A 175 54.99 -20.67 -20.99
N SER A 176 55.43 -19.51 -20.51
CA SER A 176 56.60 -18.81 -21.04
C SER A 176 57.18 -17.94 -19.92
N GLN A 177 58.20 -18.46 -19.25
CA GLN A 177 59.17 -17.62 -18.55
C GLN A 177 60.48 -17.67 -19.34
N VAL A 178 61.07 -16.48 -19.47
CA VAL A 178 62.24 -16.11 -20.27
C VAL A 178 63.51 -16.73 -19.71
#